data_AF-A0A7I7NKG1-F1
#
_entry.id   AF-A0A7I7NKG1-F1
#
_cell.length_a   1.000
_cell.length_b   1.000
_cell.length_c   1.000
_cell.angle_alpha   90.00
_cell.angle_beta   90.00
_cell.angle_gamma   90.00
#
_symmetry.space_group_name_H-M   'P 1'
#
loop_
_entity.id
_entity.type
_entity.pdbx_description
1 polymer ?
#
loop_
_entity_poly.entity_id
_entity_poly.type
_entity_poly.pdbx_seq_one_letter_code
_entity_poly.pdbx_strand_id
1 'polypeptide(L)'
;MTEPAHDLSAIFDEHVAHEFVTKDVAATMATMSADPFVNHVPTMMGGVGCDGVADFYDKFFIGHWPSDTKIIPVCRTVGTGRVVDEMVMSFTHDIPMPTFLPGVAPTGRAVMLPVVVVMGFEGEKVAYERIYWDQASLLAQVGLLDSTVLPVTGAAQARKVLDKDLPANALLNADQPGLPAVD
;
A
#
# COMPACT_ATOMS: atom_id res chain seq x y z
N MET A 1 24.14 -3.63 -28.67
CA MET A 1 24.67 -2.84 -27.55
C MET A 1 23.62 -2.90 -26.46
N THR A 2 23.90 -3.57 -25.35
CA THR A 2 23.03 -3.58 -24.18
C THR A 2 23.06 -2.18 -23.58
N GLU A 3 21.90 -1.53 -23.48
CA GLU A 3 21.74 -0.30 -22.70
C GLU A 3 22.30 -0.50 -21.29
N PRO A 4 22.94 0.52 -20.67
CA PRO A 4 23.39 0.41 -19.30
C PRO A 4 22.20 0.08 -18.39
N ALA A 5 22.36 -0.90 -17.51
CA ALA A 5 21.32 -1.25 -16.56
C ALA A 5 21.10 -0.07 -15.60
N HIS A 6 19.91 0.53 -15.64
CA HIS A 6 19.52 1.58 -14.71
C HIS A 6 19.32 1.01 -13.30
N ASP A 7 19.68 1.77 -12.27
CA ASP A 7 19.39 1.40 -10.89
C ASP A 7 17.92 1.70 -10.57
N LEU A 8 17.05 0.74 -10.90
CA LEU A 8 15.61 0.87 -10.67
C LEU A 8 15.26 1.00 -9.18
N SER A 9 16.12 0.54 -8.26
CA SER A 9 15.89 0.73 -6.82
C SER A 9 16.10 2.19 -6.43
N ALA A 10 17.14 2.82 -6.94
CA ALA A 10 17.39 4.24 -6.67
C ALA A 10 16.28 5.13 -7.25
N ILE A 11 15.80 4.84 -8.46
CA ILE A 11 14.70 5.58 -9.08
C ILE A 11 13.39 5.38 -8.30
N PHE A 12 13.11 4.15 -7.85
CA PHE A 12 11.99 3.86 -6.95
C PHE A 12 12.06 4.70 -5.67
N ASP A 13 13.22 4.72 -5.01
CA ASP A 13 13.39 5.41 -3.73
C ASP A 13 13.27 6.93 -3.89
N GLU A 14 13.80 7.50 -5.00
CA GLU A 14 13.63 8.90 -5.35
C GLU A 14 12.14 9.26 -5.58
N HIS A 15 11.42 8.43 -6.34
CA HIS A 15 9.99 8.58 -6.58
C HIS A 15 9.20 8.64 -5.26
N VAL A 16 9.38 7.63 -4.41
CA VAL A 16 8.70 7.52 -3.11
C VAL A 16 9.10 8.66 -2.16
N ALA A 17 10.35 9.11 -2.21
CA ALA A 17 10.79 10.27 -1.44
C ALA A 17 10.03 11.55 -1.84
N HIS A 18 9.73 11.73 -3.12
CA HIS A 18 8.92 12.87 -3.56
C HIS A 18 7.48 12.82 -3.06
N GLU A 19 6.88 11.64 -3.03
CA GLU A 19 5.51 11.45 -2.56
C GLU A 19 5.35 11.64 -1.04
N PHE A 20 6.27 11.07 -0.25
CA PHE A 20 6.11 10.96 1.20
C PHE A 20 6.95 11.94 2.02
N VAL A 21 8.14 12.31 1.52
CA VAL A 21 9.10 13.15 2.27
C VAL A 21 9.00 14.60 1.82
N THR A 22 9.24 14.87 0.53
CA THR A 22 9.17 16.26 0.03
C THR A 22 7.74 16.70 -0.25
N LYS A 23 6.83 15.73 -0.48
CA LYS A 23 5.41 15.96 -0.79
C LYS A 23 5.24 16.92 -1.97
N ASP A 24 6.00 16.67 -3.03
CA ASP A 24 6.08 17.52 -4.21
C ASP A 24 5.52 16.81 -5.44
N VAL A 25 4.28 17.16 -5.81
CA VAL A 25 3.59 16.59 -6.96
C VAL A 25 4.37 16.81 -8.25
N ALA A 26 4.97 17.99 -8.45
CA ALA A 26 5.69 18.29 -9.69
C ALA A 26 6.97 17.45 -9.80
N ALA A 27 7.70 17.29 -8.70
CA ALA A 27 8.87 16.43 -8.65
C ALA A 27 8.50 14.95 -8.84
N THR A 28 7.43 14.45 -8.19
CA THR A 28 6.91 13.09 -8.41
C THR A 28 6.57 12.88 -9.89
N MET A 29 5.77 13.76 -10.50
CA MET A 29 5.39 13.64 -11.91
C MET A 29 6.60 13.71 -12.85
N ALA A 30 7.66 14.46 -12.50
CA ALA A 30 8.88 14.53 -13.30
C ALA A 30 9.62 13.18 -13.38
N THR A 31 9.40 12.26 -12.45
CA THR A 31 9.98 10.90 -12.49
C THR A 31 9.15 9.90 -13.31
N MET A 32 7.93 10.26 -13.72
CA MET A 32 7.03 9.38 -14.44
C MET A 32 7.22 9.41 -15.96
N SER A 33 6.75 8.36 -16.62
CA SER A 33 6.75 8.22 -18.08
C SER A 33 5.74 9.17 -18.75
N ALA A 34 5.62 9.10 -20.08
CA ALA A 34 4.69 9.95 -20.82
C ALA A 34 3.21 9.50 -20.72
N ASP A 35 2.96 8.24 -20.36
CA ASP A 35 1.61 7.67 -20.19
C ASP A 35 1.52 6.78 -18.94
N PRO A 36 1.72 7.35 -17.73
CA PRO A 36 1.78 6.57 -16.51
C PRO A 36 0.40 6.15 -16.02
N PHE A 37 0.32 5.13 -15.16
CA PHE A 37 -0.88 4.90 -14.37
C PHE A 37 -0.58 4.46 -12.94
N VAL A 38 -1.46 4.85 -12.02
CA VAL A 38 -1.40 4.45 -10.61
C VAL A 38 -2.70 3.76 -10.26
N ASN A 39 -2.62 2.63 -9.57
CA ASN A 39 -3.80 1.91 -9.09
C ASN A 39 -3.58 1.39 -7.66
N HIS A 40 -4.30 1.99 -6.71
CA HIS A 40 -4.52 1.45 -5.39
C HIS A 40 -5.62 0.38 -5.46
N VAL A 41 -5.21 -0.86 -5.65
CA VAL A 41 -6.07 -1.95 -6.14
C VAL A 41 -7.32 -2.18 -5.28
N PRO A 42 -7.25 -2.21 -3.94
CA PRO A 42 -8.42 -2.52 -3.12
C PRO A 42 -9.53 -1.45 -3.13
N THR A 43 -9.21 -0.21 -3.48
CA THR A 43 -10.16 0.91 -3.54
C THR A 43 -10.37 1.45 -4.94
N MET A 44 -9.60 0.95 -5.92
CA MET A 44 -9.55 1.43 -7.31
C MET A 44 -9.23 2.93 -7.42
N MET A 45 -8.59 3.50 -6.40
CA MET A 45 -8.15 4.89 -6.38
C MET A 45 -6.87 5.04 -7.20
N GLY A 46 -6.79 6.07 -8.04
CA GLY A 46 -5.64 6.25 -8.91
C GLY A 46 -5.91 7.18 -10.08
N GLY A 47 -5.06 7.08 -11.10
CA GLY A 47 -5.12 7.88 -12.31
C GLY A 47 -4.44 7.19 -13.48
N VAL A 48 -4.75 7.65 -14.70
CA VAL A 48 -4.15 7.18 -15.96
C VAL A 48 -3.76 8.40 -16.79
N GLY A 49 -2.60 8.32 -17.45
CA GLY A 49 -1.97 9.44 -18.16
C GLY A 49 -1.44 10.50 -17.20
N CYS A 50 -0.59 11.40 -17.71
CA CYS A 50 0.04 12.43 -16.88
C CYS A 50 -0.98 13.29 -16.13
N ASP A 51 -2.03 13.76 -16.80
CA ASP A 51 -3.03 14.63 -16.19
C ASP A 51 -3.85 13.90 -15.12
N GLY A 52 -4.24 12.65 -15.38
CA GLY A 52 -5.02 11.85 -14.45
C GLY A 52 -4.23 11.47 -13.21
N VAL A 53 -2.96 11.12 -13.36
CA VAL A 53 -2.08 10.81 -12.23
C VAL A 53 -1.72 12.06 -11.43
N ALA A 54 -1.42 13.18 -12.10
CA ALA A 54 -1.15 14.45 -11.41
C ALA A 54 -2.35 14.93 -10.59
N ASP A 55 -3.57 14.88 -11.16
CA ASP A 55 -4.80 15.25 -10.45
C ASP A 55 -5.06 14.34 -9.24
N PHE A 56 -4.82 13.04 -9.41
CA PHE A 56 -4.93 12.07 -8.33
C PHE A 56 -3.93 12.35 -7.19
N TYR A 57 -2.67 12.59 -7.53
CA TYR A 57 -1.63 12.87 -6.56
C TYR A 57 -1.89 14.14 -5.76
N ASP A 58 -2.26 15.22 -6.45
CA ASP A 58 -2.56 16.51 -5.83
C ASP A 58 -3.75 16.44 -4.87
N LYS A 59 -4.84 15.77 -5.27
CA LYS A 59 -6.11 15.83 -4.54
C LYS A 59 -6.32 14.74 -3.50
N PHE A 60 -5.69 13.58 -3.67
CA PHE A 60 -6.11 12.38 -2.95
C PHE A 60 -4.98 11.62 -2.27
N PHE A 61 -3.71 11.84 -2.64
CA PHE A 61 -2.61 11.01 -2.18
C PHE A 61 -1.48 11.80 -1.51
N ILE A 62 -0.80 12.69 -2.22
CA ILE A 62 0.36 13.42 -1.70
C ILE A 62 -0.13 14.39 -0.63
N GLY A 63 0.42 14.29 0.58
CA GLY A 63 -0.02 15.08 1.73
C GLY A 63 -1.23 14.53 2.49
N HIS A 64 -1.89 13.48 2.00
CA HIS A 64 -3.04 12.82 2.65
C HIS A 64 -2.64 11.63 3.53
N TRP A 65 -1.50 11.77 4.23
CA TRP A 65 -0.94 10.74 5.11
C TRP A 65 -0.78 11.26 6.55
N PRO A 66 -1.20 10.47 7.57
CA PRO A 66 -0.96 10.80 8.97
C PRO A 66 0.49 11.12 9.26
N SER A 67 0.74 12.07 10.15
CA SER A 67 2.10 12.50 10.48
C SER A 67 2.94 11.42 11.17
N ASP A 68 2.28 10.42 11.78
CA ASP A 68 2.91 9.27 12.42
C ASP A 68 3.08 8.05 11.50
N THR A 69 2.86 8.22 10.18
CA THR A 69 3.03 7.15 9.20
C THR A 69 4.47 6.61 9.24
N LYS A 70 4.60 5.29 9.41
CA LYS A 70 5.87 4.56 9.39
C LYS A 70 5.82 3.46 8.36
N ILE A 71 6.91 3.32 7.61
CA ILE A 71 7.12 2.27 6.62
C ILE A 71 8.28 1.40 7.11
N ILE A 72 8.04 0.10 7.26
CA ILE A 72 9.02 -0.91 7.63
C ILE A 72 9.27 -1.77 6.40
N PRO A 73 10.43 -1.66 5.74
CA PRO A 73 10.77 -2.52 4.60
C PRO A 73 10.82 -3.99 5.03
N VAL A 74 10.28 -4.87 4.21
CA VAL A 74 10.31 -6.34 4.42
C VAL A 74 11.22 -6.97 3.38
N CYS A 75 10.93 -6.75 2.11
CA CYS A 75 11.67 -7.37 1.01
C CYS A 75 11.54 -6.51 -0.25
N ARG A 76 12.60 -6.46 -1.06
CA ARG A 76 12.58 -5.87 -2.39
C ARG A 76 13.06 -6.86 -3.44
N THR A 77 12.31 -7.00 -4.52
CA THR A 77 12.70 -7.79 -5.70
C THR A 77 12.87 -6.87 -6.90
N VAL A 78 14.06 -6.84 -7.47
CA VAL A 78 14.41 -6.01 -8.64
C VAL A 78 14.51 -6.88 -9.88
N GLY A 79 13.64 -6.63 -10.86
CA GLY A 79 13.69 -7.22 -12.19
C GLY A 79 14.27 -6.26 -13.23
N THR A 80 14.20 -6.64 -14.50
CA THR A 80 14.77 -5.85 -15.61
C THR A 80 14.00 -4.56 -15.95
N GLY A 81 12.74 -4.44 -15.54
CA GLY A 81 11.89 -3.26 -15.80
C GLY A 81 10.81 -3.08 -14.75
N ARG A 82 11.03 -3.65 -13.56
CA ARG A 82 10.03 -3.67 -12.49
C ARG A 82 10.70 -3.87 -11.14
N VAL A 83 10.22 -3.14 -10.14
CA VAL A 83 10.53 -3.35 -8.72
C VAL A 83 9.24 -3.80 -8.03
N VAL A 84 9.37 -4.84 -7.19
CA VAL A 84 8.31 -5.26 -6.27
C VAL A 84 8.84 -5.01 -4.86
N ASP A 85 8.16 -4.13 -4.12
CA ASP A 85 8.53 -3.76 -2.77
C ASP A 85 7.43 -4.22 -1.79
N GLU A 86 7.82 -5.05 -0.83
CA GLU A 86 6.99 -5.51 0.27
C GLU A 86 7.37 -4.74 1.53
N MET A 87 6.37 -4.17 2.19
CA MET A 87 6.57 -3.35 3.37
C MET A 87 5.42 -3.51 4.36
N VAL A 88 5.65 -3.13 5.60
CA VAL A 88 4.58 -2.93 6.58
C VAL A 88 4.41 -1.45 6.84
N MET A 89 3.21 -0.93 6.62
CA MET A 89 2.85 0.45 6.96
C MET A 89 2.09 0.48 8.28
N SER A 90 2.35 1.49 9.10
CA SER A 90 1.54 1.80 10.29
C SER A 90 1.30 3.29 10.43
N PHE A 91 0.12 3.64 10.92
CA PHE A 91 -0.32 5.03 11.09
C PHE A 91 -1.52 5.08 12.05
N THR A 92 -1.83 6.26 12.57
CA THR A 92 -3.11 6.53 13.23
C THR A 92 -4.06 7.17 12.22
N HIS A 93 -5.28 6.66 12.07
CA HIS A 93 -6.28 7.25 11.17
C HIS A 93 -6.90 8.53 11.79
N ASP A 94 -6.11 9.60 11.85
CA ASP A 94 -6.43 10.89 12.47
C ASP A 94 -6.76 12.00 11.45
N ILE A 95 -6.52 11.75 10.16
CA ILE A 95 -6.91 12.60 9.02
C ILE A 95 -7.66 11.78 7.97
N PRO A 96 -8.42 12.42 7.06
CA PRO A 96 -9.00 11.73 5.92
C PRO A 96 -7.91 11.14 5.02
N MET A 97 -8.07 9.88 4.63
CA MET A 97 -7.14 9.15 3.75
C MET A 97 -7.88 8.60 2.52
N PRO A 98 -8.14 9.43 1.49
CA PRO A 98 -9.01 9.06 0.37
C PRO A 98 -8.56 7.81 -0.39
N THR A 99 -7.26 7.53 -0.44
CA THR A 99 -6.72 6.34 -1.13
C THR A 99 -7.01 5.03 -0.41
N PHE A 100 -6.87 5.02 0.93
CA PHE A 100 -7.04 3.82 1.76
C PHE A 100 -8.48 3.65 2.26
N LEU A 101 -9.14 4.75 2.58
CA LEU A 101 -10.45 4.81 3.22
C LEU A 101 -11.34 5.90 2.57
N PRO A 102 -11.68 5.77 1.28
CA PRO A 102 -12.48 6.77 0.58
C PRO A 102 -13.83 7.01 1.29
N GLY A 103 -14.09 8.26 1.66
CA GLY A 103 -15.34 8.68 2.30
C GLY A 103 -15.46 8.34 3.80
N VAL A 104 -14.43 7.77 4.43
CA VAL A 104 -14.45 7.47 5.87
C VAL A 104 -13.82 8.63 6.64
N ALA A 105 -14.52 9.12 7.65
CA ALA A 105 -14.00 10.14 8.56
C ALA A 105 -12.90 9.57 9.47
N PRO A 106 -11.95 10.40 9.95
CA PRO A 106 -10.93 9.96 10.90
C PRO A 106 -11.52 9.20 12.08
N THR A 107 -11.00 8.00 12.35
CA THR A 107 -11.49 7.13 13.43
C THR A 107 -10.63 7.19 14.68
N GLY A 108 -9.44 7.81 14.60
CA GLY A 108 -8.46 7.89 15.68
C GLY A 108 -7.83 6.54 16.04
N ARG A 109 -8.04 5.50 15.23
CA ARG A 109 -7.55 4.14 15.48
C ARG A 109 -6.21 3.91 14.81
N ALA A 110 -5.33 3.21 15.52
CA ALA A 110 -4.07 2.76 14.96
C ALA A 110 -4.30 1.63 13.94
N VAL A 111 -3.56 1.69 12.84
CA VAL A 111 -3.56 0.72 11.75
C VAL A 111 -2.14 0.20 11.55
N MET A 112 -2.03 -1.09 11.24
CA MET A 112 -0.80 -1.73 10.80
C MET A 112 -1.14 -2.76 9.71
N LEU A 113 -0.56 -2.62 8.52
CA LEU A 113 -0.90 -3.42 7.33
C LEU A 113 0.34 -3.82 6.54
N PRO A 114 0.41 -5.07 6.05
CA PRO A 114 1.29 -5.39 4.93
C PRO A 114 0.80 -4.66 3.67
N VAL A 115 1.75 -4.11 2.91
CA VAL A 115 1.53 -3.41 1.65
C VAL A 115 2.54 -3.91 0.63
N VAL A 116 2.10 -4.15 -0.60
CA VAL A 116 2.97 -4.48 -1.73
C VAL A 116 2.80 -3.43 -2.81
N VAL A 117 3.92 -2.83 -3.23
CA VAL A 117 3.97 -1.93 -4.38
C VAL A 117 4.65 -2.66 -5.53
N VAL A 118 3.98 -2.69 -6.68
CA VAL A 118 4.53 -3.20 -7.94
C VAL A 118 4.73 -2.01 -8.87
N MET A 119 5.96 -1.55 -9.00
CA MET A 119 6.32 -0.39 -9.80
C MET A 119 7.04 -0.82 -11.08
N GLY A 120 6.50 -0.45 -12.23
CA GLY A 120 7.08 -0.72 -13.55
C GLY A 120 7.77 0.49 -14.14
N PHE A 121 8.76 0.24 -15.00
CA PHE A 121 9.61 1.28 -15.56
C PHE A 121 9.71 1.19 -17.08
N GLU A 122 9.78 2.36 -17.72
CA GLU A 122 10.19 2.57 -19.11
C GLU A 122 11.51 3.34 -19.10
N GLY A 123 12.63 2.62 -19.26
CA GLY A 123 13.96 3.21 -19.04
C GLY A 123 14.11 3.68 -17.58
N GLU A 124 14.35 4.97 -17.40
CA GLU A 124 14.50 5.61 -16.08
C GLU A 124 13.21 6.25 -15.55
N LYS A 125 12.06 5.97 -16.18
CA LYS A 125 10.77 6.58 -15.83
C LYS A 125 9.79 5.58 -15.26
N VAL A 126 9.06 5.98 -14.22
CA VAL A 126 7.97 5.18 -13.66
C VAL A 126 6.81 5.15 -14.64
N ALA A 127 6.53 3.96 -15.17
CA ALA A 127 5.45 3.71 -16.13
C ALA A 127 4.15 3.34 -15.42
N TYR A 128 4.23 2.64 -14.29
CA TYR A 128 3.03 2.35 -13.52
C TYR A 128 3.32 1.98 -12.07
N GLU A 129 2.27 2.07 -11.28
CA GLU A 129 2.22 1.54 -9.93
C GLU A 129 0.93 0.75 -9.69
N ARG A 130 1.07 -0.42 -9.08
CA ARG A 130 -0.05 -1.18 -8.52
C ARG A 130 0.22 -1.45 -7.05
N ILE A 131 -0.65 -0.94 -6.19
CA ILE A 131 -0.50 -1.00 -4.74
C ILE A 131 -1.57 -1.93 -4.18
N TYR A 132 -1.13 -2.92 -3.40
CA TYR A 132 -1.97 -3.96 -2.82
C TYR A 132 -1.89 -3.93 -1.29
N TRP A 133 -3.03 -4.13 -0.65
CA TRP A 133 -3.14 -4.40 0.79
C TRP A 133 -4.44 -5.15 1.06
N ASP A 134 -4.62 -5.64 2.29
CA ASP A 134 -5.88 -6.25 2.73
C ASP A 134 -6.86 -5.18 3.24
N GLN A 135 -7.85 -4.83 2.41
CA GLN A 135 -8.89 -3.86 2.77
C GLN A 135 -9.80 -4.34 3.90
N ALA A 136 -10.06 -5.65 4.01
CA ALA A 136 -10.91 -6.17 5.09
C ALA A 136 -10.23 -5.97 6.45
N SER A 137 -8.92 -6.20 6.52
CA SER A 137 -8.13 -5.94 7.72
C SER A 137 -8.00 -4.48 8.05
N LEU A 138 -7.94 -3.60 7.06
CA LEU A 138 -8.00 -2.16 7.29
C LEU A 138 -9.35 -1.77 7.91
N LEU A 139 -10.46 -2.18 7.29
CA LEU A 139 -11.83 -1.88 7.76
C LEU A 139 -12.09 -2.43 9.16
N ALA A 140 -11.59 -3.63 9.48
CA ALA A 140 -11.69 -4.20 10.81
C ALA A 140 -10.93 -3.37 11.86
N GLN A 141 -9.69 -2.96 11.54
CA GLN A 141 -8.87 -2.15 12.43
C GLN A 141 -9.50 -0.78 12.73
N VAL A 142 -10.15 -0.17 11.73
CA VAL A 142 -10.87 1.11 11.93
C VAL A 142 -12.29 0.95 12.48
N GLY A 143 -12.74 -0.27 12.76
CA GLY A 143 -14.02 -0.55 13.40
C GLY A 143 -15.25 -0.52 12.48
N LEU A 144 -15.05 -0.63 11.17
CA LEU A 144 -16.12 -0.67 10.17
C LEU A 144 -16.51 -2.09 9.74
N LEU A 145 -15.70 -3.09 10.09
CA LEU A 145 -15.96 -4.49 9.80
C LEU A 145 -15.84 -5.33 11.08
N ASP A 146 -16.87 -6.13 11.37
CA ASP A 146 -16.87 -7.01 12.53
C ASP A 146 -16.01 -8.25 12.25
N SER A 147 -14.81 -8.27 12.81
CA SER A 147 -13.87 -9.39 12.67
C SER A 147 -14.23 -10.60 13.52
N THR A 148 -15.22 -10.52 14.41
CA THR A 148 -15.61 -11.67 15.26
C THR A 148 -16.44 -12.70 14.49
N VAL A 149 -17.05 -12.29 13.37
CA VAL A 149 -17.90 -13.12 12.50
C VAL A 149 -17.30 -13.37 11.12
N LEU A 150 -16.07 -12.89 10.87
CA LEU A 150 -15.38 -13.01 9.59
C LEU A 150 -13.94 -13.50 9.79
N PRO A 151 -13.35 -14.24 8.83
CA PRO A 151 -11.98 -14.73 8.92
C PRO A 151 -10.94 -13.62 8.63
N VAL A 152 -10.98 -12.54 9.42
CA VAL A 152 -10.15 -11.34 9.28
C VAL A 152 -9.32 -11.15 10.54
N THR A 153 -8.02 -10.92 10.39
CA THR A 153 -7.07 -10.90 11.51
C THR A 153 -6.51 -9.50 11.83
N GLY A 154 -6.82 -8.49 11.01
CA GLY A 154 -6.43 -7.10 11.25
C GLY A 154 -4.91 -6.94 11.36
N ALA A 155 -4.44 -6.23 12.38
CA ALA A 155 -3.02 -5.96 12.58
C ALA A 155 -2.15 -7.22 12.80
N ALA A 156 -2.75 -8.38 13.13
CA ALA A 156 -1.99 -9.61 13.33
C ALA A 156 -1.29 -10.08 12.04
N GLN A 157 -1.83 -9.73 10.86
CA GLN A 157 -1.21 -10.01 9.57
C GLN A 157 0.16 -9.37 9.44
N ALA A 158 0.24 -8.06 9.68
CA ALA A 158 1.47 -7.30 9.62
C ALA A 158 2.50 -7.79 10.63
N ARG A 159 2.06 -8.13 11.86
CA ARG A 159 2.96 -8.71 12.86
C ARG A 159 3.52 -10.06 12.40
N LYS A 160 2.70 -10.92 11.80
CA LYS A 160 3.13 -12.23 11.30
C LYS A 160 4.09 -12.13 10.11
N VAL A 161 3.98 -11.09 9.28
CA VAL A 161 4.97 -10.78 8.23
C VAL A 161 6.33 -10.45 8.85
N LEU A 162 6.35 -9.65 9.92
CA LEU A 162 7.59 -9.25 10.58
C LEU A 162 8.18 -10.32 11.50
N ASP A 163 7.34 -11.22 12.03
CA ASP A 163 7.74 -12.27 12.96
C ASP A 163 7.14 -13.63 12.53
N LYS A 164 7.99 -14.42 11.86
CA LYS A 164 7.65 -15.77 11.40
C LYS A 164 7.30 -16.74 12.54
N ASP A 165 7.66 -16.45 13.78
CA ASP A 165 7.49 -17.36 14.91
C ASP A 165 6.15 -17.15 15.66
N LEU A 166 5.37 -16.13 15.30
CA LEU A 166 3.99 -15.97 15.79
C LEU A 166 3.09 -17.17 15.42
N PRO A 167 2.07 -17.52 16.22
CA PRO A 167 1.22 -18.68 15.94
C PRO A 167 0.55 -18.64 14.56
N ALA A 168 0.63 -19.75 13.82
CA ALA A 168 -0.14 -19.98 12.61
C ALA A 168 -1.49 -20.67 12.94
N ASN A 169 -2.44 -20.65 11.99
CA ASN A 169 -3.71 -21.39 12.08
C ASN A 169 -4.62 -20.99 13.26
N ALA A 170 -4.40 -19.83 13.88
CA ALA A 170 -5.18 -19.39 15.05
C ALA A 170 -6.69 -19.27 14.77
N LEU A 171 -7.10 -18.94 13.54
CA LEU A 171 -8.52 -18.89 13.15
C LEU A 171 -9.20 -20.26 13.13
N LEU A 172 -8.45 -21.36 12.98
CA LEU A 172 -8.98 -22.73 13.02
C LEU A 172 -9.07 -23.26 14.46
N ASN A 173 -8.22 -22.73 15.35
CA ASN A 173 -8.05 -23.22 16.72
C ASN A 173 -8.77 -22.34 17.77
N ALA A 174 -9.38 -21.23 17.34
CA ALA A 174 -10.34 -20.51 18.17
C ALA A 174 -11.60 -21.38 18.24
N ASP A 175 -11.91 -21.93 19.42
CA ASP A 175 -13.12 -22.72 19.67
C ASP A 175 -14.32 -22.10 18.94
N GLN A 176 -14.74 -22.71 17.83
CA GLN A 176 -15.87 -22.22 17.03
C GLN A 176 -17.18 -22.82 17.55
N PRO A 177 -18.04 -22.06 18.24
CA PRO A 177 -19.46 -22.39 18.25
C PRO A 177 -20.03 -22.11 16.85
N GLY A 178 -20.20 -23.16 16.06
CA GLY A 178 -21.21 -23.18 14.98
C GLY A 178 -20.74 -22.90 13.55
N LEU A 179 -19.91 -23.78 12.98
CA LEU A 179 -19.96 -24.07 11.55
C LEU A 179 -20.20 -25.58 11.38
N PRO A 180 -21.31 -26.01 10.74
CA PRO A 180 -21.56 -27.42 10.53
C PRO A 180 -20.50 -27.99 9.58
N ALA A 181 -20.12 -29.24 9.85
CA ALA A 181 -19.23 -30.00 9.00
C ALA A 181 -19.71 -29.95 7.55
N VAL A 182 -18.79 -29.63 6.64
CA VAL A 182 -19.01 -29.84 5.22
C VAL A 182 -18.64 -31.30 4.97
N ASP A 183 -19.61 -32.09 4.52
CA ASP A 183 -19.44 -33.47 4.08
C ASP A 183 -18.36 -33.62 2.98
#